data_AF-A0A2E6H1L0-F1
#
_entry.id   AF-A0A2E6H1L0-F1
#
_cell.length_a   1.000
_cell.length_b   1.000
_cell.length_c   1.000
_cell.angle_alpha   90.00
_cell.angle_beta   90.00
_cell.angle_gamma   90.00
#
_symmetry.space_group_name_H-M   'P 1'
#
loop_
_entity.id
_entity.type
_entity.pdbx_description
1 polymer ?
#
loop_
_entity_poly.entity_id
_entity_poly.type
_entity_poly.pdbx_seq_one_letter_code
_entity_poly.pdbx_strand_id
1 'polypeptide(L)'
;MVWKKLTQNRKMLEDVSGFKIIIPEGHMKTVPLDCDICGFLMRDYSDASLYSKYGCCASCFMKWVEYDIDGWHAGRRPTSNEIEKEKEKRLLQPSYLVK
;
A
#
# COMPACT_ATOMS: atom_id res chain seq x y z
N MET A 1 -7.67 -24.09 -14.75
CA MET A 1 -6.55 -23.24 -14.31
C MET A 1 -5.80 -23.93 -13.19
N VAL A 2 -4.68 -24.61 -13.49
CA VAL A 2 -3.93 -25.42 -12.50
C VAL A 2 -2.53 -24.82 -12.32
N TRP A 3 -2.17 -24.49 -11.08
CA TRP A 3 -0.83 -24.01 -10.74
C TRP A 3 0.16 -25.19 -10.71
N LYS A 4 1.23 -25.10 -11.48
CA LYS A 4 2.36 -26.04 -11.49
C LYS A 4 3.55 -25.42 -10.78
N LYS A 5 4.26 -26.21 -9.98
CA LYS A 5 5.52 -25.75 -9.37
C LYS A 5 6.58 -25.61 -10.45
N LEU A 6 7.26 -24.46 -10.51
CA LEU A 6 8.30 -24.18 -11.52
C LEU A 6 9.70 -24.29 -10.90
N THR A 7 9.90 -23.72 -9.72
CA THR A 7 11.14 -23.84 -8.92
C THR A 7 10.79 -23.92 -7.43
N GLN A 8 11.78 -23.99 -6.54
CA GLN A 8 11.54 -24.04 -5.09
C GLN A 8 10.71 -22.85 -4.56
N ASN A 9 10.75 -21.70 -5.25
CA ASN A 9 10.15 -20.44 -4.81
C ASN A 9 9.21 -19.83 -5.86
N ARG A 10 8.76 -20.58 -6.87
CA ARG A 10 7.89 -20.05 -7.94
C ARG A 10 6.89 -21.09 -8.42
N LYS A 11 5.66 -20.64 -8.66
CA LYS A 11 4.59 -21.40 -9.32
C LYS A 11 4.19 -20.74 -10.63
N MET A 12 3.81 -21.57 -11.59
CA MET A 12 3.44 -21.19 -12.94
C MET A 12 2.02 -21.66 -13.24
N LEU A 13 1.24 -20.84 -13.91
CA LEU A 13 -0.06 -21.19 -14.46
C LEU A 13 -0.07 -20.88 -15.94
N GLU A 14 -0.65 -21.78 -16.72
CA GLU A 14 -0.91 -21.55 -18.14
C GLU A 14 -2.39 -21.19 -18.30
N ASP A 15 -2.63 -20.00 -18.82
CA ASP A 15 -3.96 -19.49 -19.12
C ASP A 15 -4.51 -20.15 -20.39
N VAL A 16 -5.84 -20.16 -20.53
CA VAL A 16 -6.55 -20.70 -21.70
C VAL A 16 -6.14 -19.99 -23.01
N SER A 17 -5.65 -18.76 -22.92
CA SER A 17 -5.18 -17.98 -24.07
C SER A 17 -3.70 -18.24 -24.42
N GLY A 18 -3.04 -19.17 -23.72
CA GLY A 18 -1.62 -19.50 -23.94
C GLY A 18 -0.62 -18.62 -23.17
N PHE A 19 -1.08 -17.72 -22.30
CA PHE A 19 -0.19 -16.93 -21.44
C PHE A 19 0.34 -17.78 -20.29
N LYS A 20 1.64 -17.66 -19.98
CA LYS A 20 2.26 -18.28 -18.81
C LYS A 20 2.44 -17.25 -17.70
N ILE A 21 1.70 -17.41 -16.62
CA ILE A 21 1.73 -16.56 -15.43
C ILE A 21 2.69 -17.21 -14.42
N ILE A 22 3.80 -16.55 -14.09
CA ILE A 22 4.78 -17.04 -13.12
C ILE A 22 4.74 -16.11 -11.91
N ILE A 23 4.46 -16.66 -10.73
CA ILE A 23 4.46 -15.91 -9.46
C ILE A 23 5.34 -16.58 -8.42
N PRO A 24 5.98 -15.81 -7.52
CA PRO A 24 6.71 -16.38 -6.40
C PRO A 24 5.80 -17.22 -5.49
N GLU A 25 6.36 -18.27 -4.93
CA GLU A 25 5.73 -19.18 -3.97
C GLU A 25 5.85 -18.53 -2.58
N GLY A 26 4.82 -17.79 -2.18
CA GLY A 26 4.78 -17.04 -0.92
C GLY A 26 3.70 -15.96 -0.95
N HIS A 27 3.22 -15.55 0.22
CA HIS A 27 2.22 -14.48 0.34
C HIS A 27 2.78 -13.18 -0.23
N MET A 28 2.24 -12.71 -1.36
CA MET A 28 2.35 -11.29 -1.69
C MET A 28 1.40 -10.57 -0.73
N LYS A 29 1.96 -9.77 0.20
CA LYS A 29 1.16 -8.72 0.84
C LYS A 29 0.75 -7.77 -0.28
N THR A 30 -0.48 -7.89 -0.72
CA THR A 30 -1.07 -6.98 -1.70
C THR A 30 -1.21 -5.62 -1.04
N VAL A 31 -0.62 -4.60 -1.65
CA VAL A 31 -0.87 -3.21 -1.25
C VAL A 31 -2.34 -2.90 -1.58
N PRO A 32 -3.13 -2.38 -0.64
CA PRO A 32 -4.52 -2.01 -0.90
C PRO A 32 -4.58 -0.81 -1.85
N LEU A 33 -5.73 -0.64 -2.50
CA LEU A 33 -5.98 0.53 -3.34
C LEU A 33 -6.06 1.80 -2.50
N ASP A 34 -6.66 1.74 -1.31
CA ASP A 34 -6.79 2.87 -0.40
C ASP A 34 -5.88 2.71 0.81
N CYS A 35 -5.39 3.83 1.34
CA CYS A 35 -4.57 3.85 2.55
C CYS A 35 -5.40 3.53 3.81
N ASP A 36 -4.96 2.56 4.61
CA ASP A 36 -5.64 2.18 5.86
C ASP A 36 -5.69 3.30 6.92
N ILE A 37 -4.85 4.33 6.80
CA ILE A 37 -4.82 5.46 7.75
C ILE A 37 -5.76 6.58 7.30
N CYS A 38 -5.62 7.03 6.05
CA CYS A 38 -6.34 8.22 5.57
C CYS A 38 -7.44 7.93 4.55
N GLY A 39 -7.58 6.70 4.07
CA GLY A 39 -8.58 6.31 3.08
C GLY A 39 -8.38 6.90 1.68
N PHE A 40 -7.27 7.59 1.41
CA PHE A 40 -6.97 8.07 0.05
C PHE A 40 -6.31 6.99 -0.79
N LEU A 41 -6.60 7.05 -2.10
CA LEU A 41 -6.04 6.15 -3.11
C LEU A 41 -4.51 6.20 -3.12
N MET A 42 -3.87 5.03 -3.18
CA MET A 42 -2.45 4.85 -3.44
C MET A 42 -2.17 5.22 -4.91
N ARG A 43 -1.35 6.24 -5.16
CA ARG A 43 -1.19 6.85 -6.48
C ARG A 43 0.04 6.37 -7.23
N ASP A 44 1.10 6.03 -6.51
CA ASP A 44 2.41 5.77 -7.11
C ASP A 44 3.18 4.64 -6.42
N TYR A 45 4.37 4.39 -6.93
CA TYR A 45 5.28 3.38 -6.38
C TYR A 45 5.75 3.72 -4.96
N SER A 46 5.84 4.99 -4.60
CA SER A 46 6.26 5.43 -3.26
C SER A 46 5.23 5.02 -2.22
N ASP A 47 3.94 5.22 -2.53
CA ASP A 47 2.83 4.74 -1.71
C ASP A 47 2.92 3.22 -1.49
N ALA A 48 3.13 2.45 -2.56
CA ALA A 48 3.24 0.99 -2.47
C ALA A 48 4.47 0.52 -1.66
N SER A 49 5.62 1.16 -1.88
CA SER A 49 6.87 0.85 -1.19
C SER A 49 6.78 1.16 0.31
N LEU A 50 6.23 2.33 0.66
CA LEU A 50 6.06 2.74 2.06
C LEU A 50 4.96 1.95 2.76
N TYR A 51 3.88 1.59 2.07
CA TYR A 51 2.87 0.71 2.65
C TYR A 51 3.44 -0.67 2.97
N SER A 52 4.27 -1.22 2.07
CA SER A 52 4.93 -2.51 2.31
C SER A 52 5.82 -2.52 3.55
N LYS A 53 6.40 -1.36 3.91
CA LYS A 53 7.31 -1.21 5.06
C LYS A 53 6.60 -0.77 6.34
N TYR A 54 5.64 0.15 6.24
CA TYR A 54 5.06 0.88 7.37
C TYR A 54 3.53 0.79 7.45
N GLY A 55 2.87 0.21 6.46
CA GLY A 55 1.41 0.02 6.44
C GLY A 55 0.61 1.30 6.18
N CYS A 56 1.20 2.32 5.54
CA CYS A 56 0.49 3.54 5.16
C CYS A 56 1.04 4.16 3.87
N CYS A 57 0.29 5.07 3.25
CA CYS A 57 0.72 5.79 2.06
C CYS A 57 1.85 6.79 2.35
N ALA A 58 2.53 7.28 1.30
CA ALA A 58 3.66 8.19 1.41
C ALA A 58 3.32 9.48 2.16
N SER A 59 2.13 10.05 1.92
CA SER A 59 1.71 11.25 2.62
C SER A 59 1.43 11.00 4.11
N CYS A 60 0.96 9.82 4.50
CA CYS A 60 0.81 9.45 5.91
C CYS A 60 2.17 9.20 6.56
N PHE A 61 3.08 8.56 5.82
CA PHE A 61 4.46 8.32 6.25
C PHE A 61 5.17 9.64 6.60
N MET A 62 5.22 10.61 5.69
CA MET A 62 5.88 11.89 5.95
C MET A 62 5.22 12.66 7.12
N LYS A 63 3.90 12.47 7.33
CA LYS A 63 3.17 13.21 8.35
C LYS A 63 3.36 12.65 9.76
N TRP A 64 3.34 11.33 9.91
CA TRP A 64 3.25 10.67 11.22
C TRP A 64 4.36 9.66 11.51
N VAL A 65 5.05 9.14 10.49
CA VAL A 65 6.01 8.04 10.64
C VAL A 65 7.44 8.55 10.55
N GLU A 66 7.76 9.42 9.59
CA GLU A 66 9.13 9.83 9.28
C GLU A 66 9.88 10.41 10.49
N TYR A 67 9.17 11.16 11.34
CA TYR A 67 9.74 11.78 12.53
C TYR A 67 9.76 10.90 13.79
N ASP A 68 9.05 9.77 13.77
CA ASP A 68 8.87 8.90 14.95
C ASP A 68 8.66 7.44 14.52
N ILE A 69 9.66 6.91 13.80
CA ILE A 69 9.65 5.55 13.28
C ILE A 69 9.55 4.54 14.43
N ASP A 70 10.28 4.77 15.52
CA ASP A 70 10.28 3.90 16.69
C ASP A 70 8.90 3.88 17.38
N GLY A 71 8.28 5.05 17.56
CA GLY A 71 6.92 5.13 18.10
C GLY A 71 5.91 4.44 17.20
N TRP A 72 6.05 4.57 15.88
CA TRP A 72 5.19 3.86 14.93
C TRP A 72 5.32 2.34 15.03
N HIS A 73 6.54 1.83 15.14
CA HIS A 73 6.79 0.40 15.35
C HIS A 73 6.31 -0.09 16.72
N ALA A 74 6.33 0.76 17.74
CA ALA A 74 5.73 0.51 19.05
C ALA A 74 4.17 0.57 19.04
N GLY A 75 3.55 0.89 17.90
CA GLY A 75 2.10 0.89 17.73
C GLY A 75 1.43 2.25 17.87
N ARG A 76 2.18 3.35 17.98
CA ARG A 76 1.62 4.70 17.96
C ARG A 76 0.92 4.96 16.63
N ARG A 77 -0.33 5.43 16.67
CA ARG A 77 -1.14 5.79 15.51
C ARG A 77 -1.82 7.14 15.76
N PRO A 78 -2.07 7.94 14.71
CA PRO A 78 -2.83 9.17 14.85
C PRO A 78 -4.26 8.87 15.28
N THR A 79 -4.84 9.79 16.05
CA THR A 79 -6.24 9.77 16.44
C THR A 79 -7.16 10.07 15.25
N SER A 80 -8.41 9.65 15.32
CA SER A 80 -9.40 9.92 14.27
C SER A 80 -9.56 11.42 13.97
N ASN A 81 -9.45 12.27 14.99
CA ASN A 81 -9.52 13.73 14.83
C ASN A 81 -8.30 14.29 14.07
N GLU A 82 -7.10 13.76 14.33
CA GLU A 82 -5.89 14.15 13.59
C GLU A 82 -5.95 13.71 12.12
N ILE A 83 -6.48 12.50 11.88
CA ILE A 83 -6.69 11.97 10.53
C ILE A 83 -7.68 12.86 9.76
N GLU A 84 -8.81 13.23 10.37
CA GLU A 84 -9.85 14.02 9.70
C GLU A 84 -9.36 15.43 9.34
N LYS A 85 -8.69 16.10 10.28
CA LYS A 85 -8.06 17.40 10.00
C LYS A 85 -7.03 17.34 8.87
N GLU A 86 -6.31 16.24 8.76
CA GLU A 86 -5.33 16.04 7.68
C GLU A 86 -6.03 15.75 6.35
N LYS A 87 -7.13 14.99 6.34
CA LYS A 87 -7.95 14.77 5.15
C LYS A 87 -8.52 16.07 4.60
N GLU A 88 -9.13 16.88 5.45
CA GLU A 88 -9.68 18.20 5.07
C GLU A 88 -8.61 19.07 4.40
N LYS A 89 -7.41 19.14 4.97
CA LYS A 89 -6.28 19.88 4.39
C LYS A 89 -5.86 19.36 3.01
N ARG A 90 -5.88 18.04 2.81
CA ARG A 90 -5.48 17.42 1.54
C ARG A 90 -6.53 17.62 0.46
N LEU A 91 -7.81 17.57 0.81
CA LEU A 91 -8.91 17.82 -0.14
C LEU A 91 -8.88 19.24 -0.72
N LEU A 92 -8.27 20.20 -0.01
CA LEU A 92 -8.05 21.56 -0.51
C LEU A 92 -6.88 21.66 -1.50
N GLN A 93 -6.05 20.63 -1.64
CA GLN A 93 -4.92 20.67 -2.57
C GLN A 93 -5.42 20.53 -4.02
N PRO A 94 -4.82 21.24 -4.99
CA PRO A 94 -5.23 21.20 -6.40
C PRO A 94 -5.29 19.79 -6.99
N SER A 95 -4.43 18.88 -6.52
CA SER A 95 -4.37 17.49 -6.98
C SER A 95 -5.64 16.68 -6.68
N TYR A 96 -6.46 17.11 -5.73
CA TYR A 96 -7.74 16.46 -5.37
C TYR A 96 -8.97 17.26 -5.83
N LEU A 97 -8.77 18.46 -6.39
CA LEU A 97 -9.85 19.32 -6.87
C LEU A 97 -10.23 19.07 -8.33
N VAL A 98 -9.42 18.30 -9.07
CA VAL A 98 -9.70 17.95 -10.46
C VAL A 98 -10.79 16.87 -10.48
N LYS A 99 -11.99 17.25 -10.93
CA LYS A 99 -13.12 16.35 -11.21
C LYS A 99 -13.01 15.73 -12.59
#